data_AF-A0A5C7X731-F1
#
_entry.id   AF-A0A5C7X731-F1
#
_cell.length_a   1.000
_cell.length_b   1.000
_cell.length_c   1.000
_cell.angle_alpha   90.00
_cell.angle_beta   90.00
_cell.angle_gamma   90.00
#
_symmetry.space_group_name_H-M   'P 1'
#
loop_
_entity.id
_entity.type
_entity.pdbx_description
1 polymer ?
#
loop_
_entity_poly.entity_id
_entity_poly.type
_entity_poly.pdbx_seq_one_letter_code
_entity_poly.pdbx_strand_id
1 'polypeptide(L)'
;MHKNVLFRGCTRPAMFLGVPTLPFFIGAGACFMLAVYVHIALIILMPFVIFIMRMMARRDEMIFRLLGLSWQFRLKARNVREHEGMIVFSPHVHRLYQAPGKKRNLKGPFVITGKLTRGKA
;
A
#
# COMPACT_ATOMS: atom_id res chain seq x y z
N MET A 1 8.18 3.89 -27.45
CA MET A 1 7.63 2.62 -26.92
C MET A 1 6.52 2.94 -25.93
N HIS A 2 5.25 2.73 -26.32
CA HIS A 2 4.08 3.10 -25.51
C HIS A 2 3.96 2.16 -24.30
N LYS A 3 4.10 2.68 -23.08
CA LYS A 3 4.04 1.89 -21.84
C LYS A 3 2.59 1.56 -21.50
N ASN A 4 2.06 0.51 -22.12
CA ASN A 4 0.75 -0.03 -21.79
C ASN A 4 0.78 -0.61 -20.35
N VAL A 5 -0.02 -0.02 -19.46
CA VAL A 5 -0.09 -0.37 -18.02
C VAL A 5 -0.55 -1.81 -17.77
N LEU A 6 -1.27 -2.39 -18.72
CA LEU A 6 -1.83 -3.75 -18.65
C LEU A 6 -0.72 -4.81 -18.54
N PHE A 7 0.40 -4.62 -19.23
CA PHE A 7 1.52 -5.59 -19.22
C PHE A 7 2.37 -5.57 -17.94
N ARG A 8 2.24 -4.53 -17.10
CA ARG A 8 2.97 -4.45 -15.81
C ARG A 8 2.38 -5.34 -14.73
N GLY A 9 1.09 -5.68 -14.85
CA GLY A 9 0.44 -6.67 -13.98
C GLY A 9 0.91 -8.09 -14.25
N CYS A 10 1.33 -8.39 -15.49
CA CYS A 10 1.80 -9.71 -15.90
C CYS A 10 3.27 -9.96 -15.57
N THR A 11 4.01 -8.97 -15.05
CA THR A 11 5.42 -9.14 -14.71
C THR A 11 5.52 -9.82 -13.34
N ARG A 12 5.98 -11.07 -13.34
CA ARG A 12 6.26 -11.82 -12.11
C ARG A 12 7.29 -11.04 -11.26
N PRO A 13 7.08 -10.86 -9.96
CA PRO A 13 8.10 -10.27 -9.11
C PRO A 13 9.38 -11.10 -9.18
N ALA A 14 10.54 -10.44 -9.11
CA ALA A 14 11.81 -11.15 -9.05
C ALA A 14 11.82 -12.06 -7.82
N MET A 15 12.12 -13.35 -8.02
CA MET A 15 12.16 -14.36 -6.97
C MET A 15 13.53 -15.02 -6.91
N PHE A 16 14.06 -15.14 -5.71
CA PHE A 16 15.30 -15.81 -5.39
C PHE A 16 14.99 -16.96 -4.41
N LEU A 17 15.34 -18.20 -4.79
CA LEU A 17 15.05 -19.41 -3.99
C LEU A 17 13.57 -19.60 -3.62
N GLY A 18 12.65 -19.10 -4.46
CA GLY A 18 11.20 -19.17 -4.23
C GLY A 18 10.66 -18.12 -3.25
N VAL A 19 11.47 -17.13 -2.86
CA VAL A 19 11.08 -15.97 -2.06
C VAL A 19 11.29 -14.70 -2.89
N PRO A 20 10.40 -13.70 -2.84
CA PRO A 20 10.64 -12.45 -3.58
C PRO A 20 11.92 -11.75 -3.09
N THR A 21 12.64 -11.09 -4.00
CA THR A 21 13.99 -10.58 -3.69
C THR A 21 13.98 -9.51 -2.59
N LEU A 22 13.03 -8.58 -2.65
CA LEU A 22 12.91 -7.49 -1.69
C LEU A 22 12.69 -8.00 -0.25
N PRO A 23 11.69 -8.85 0.04
CA PRO A 23 11.45 -9.32 1.39
C PRO A 23 12.58 -10.28 1.84
N PHE A 24 13.24 -11.02 0.95
CA PHE A 24 14.46 -11.78 1.29
C PHE A 24 15.56 -10.87 1.83
N PHE A 25 15.90 -9.76 1.15
CA PHE A 25 16.93 -8.83 1.62
C PHE A 25 16.59 -8.20 2.97
N ILE A 26 15.33 -7.82 3.18
CA ILE A 26 14.89 -7.23 4.45
C ILE A 26 14.98 -8.27 5.57
N GLY A 27 14.47 -9.49 5.36
CA GLY A 27 14.49 -10.55 6.37
C GLY A 27 15.90 -11.05 6.69
N ALA A 28 16.66 -11.41 5.66
CA ALA A 28 18.04 -11.86 5.78
C ALA A 28 18.95 -10.78 6.35
N GLY A 29 18.85 -9.54 5.83
CA GLY A 29 19.66 -8.41 6.27
C GLY A 29 19.35 -7.99 7.71
N ALA A 30 18.07 -7.97 8.10
CA ALA A 30 17.70 -7.67 9.49
C ALA A 30 18.19 -8.75 10.46
N CYS A 31 18.03 -10.04 10.12
CA CYS A 31 18.54 -11.13 10.96
C CYS A 31 20.08 -11.08 11.07
N PHE A 32 20.77 -10.79 9.96
CA PHE A 32 22.22 -10.65 9.95
C PHE A 32 22.70 -9.49 10.83
N MET A 33 22.10 -8.29 10.67
CA MET A 33 22.41 -7.14 11.54
C MET A 33 22.15 -7.45 13.02
N LEU A 34 21.02 -8.12 13.32
CA LEU A 34 20.68 -8.51 14.69
C LEU A 34 21.70 -9.51 15.27
N ALA A 35 22.15 -10.46 14.46
CA ALA A 35 23.13 -11.46 14.89
C ALA A 35 24.51 -10.84 15.18
N VAL A 36 24.93 -9.87 14.36
CA VAL A 36 26.19 -9.13 14.61
C VAL A 36 26.08 -8.26 15.86
N TYR A 37 24.92 -7.63 16.10
CA TYR A 37 24.74 -6.70 17.20
C TYR A 37 24.50 -7.37 18.56
N VAL A 38 23.75 -8.48 18.59
CA VAL A 38 23.35 -9.15 19.84
C VAL A 38 24.17 -10.40 20.09
N HIS A 39 24.09 -11.38 19.18
CA HIS A 39 24.79 -12.65 19.32
C HIS A 39 24.79 -13.42 17.99
N ILE A 40 25.96 -13.94 17.58
CA ILE A 40 26.13 -14.69 16.32
C ILE A 40 25.20 -15.92 16.21
N ALA A 41 24.74 -16.48 17.34
CA ALA A 41 23.86 -17.63 17.37
C ALA A 41 22.49 -17.35 16.72
N LEU A 42 22.09 -16.07 16.63
CA LEU A 42 20.87 -15.64 15.96
C LEU A 42 20.91 -15.85 14.45
N ILE A 43 22.05 -16.17 13.84
CA ILE A 43 22.12 -16.60 12.44
C ILE A 43 21.25 -17.84 12.16
N ILE A 44 21.04 -18.72 13.14
CA ILE A 44 20.14 -19.89 12.99
C ILE A 44 18.68 -19.45 12.78
N LEU A 45 18.31 -18.24 13.19
CA LEU A 45 16.98 -17.68 12.94
C LEU A 45 16.76 -17.33 11.46
N MET A 46 17.83 -17.06 10.72
CA MET A 46 17.79 -16.67 9.31
C MET A 46 17.07 -17.72 8.41
N PRO A 47 17.46 -19.02 8.41
CA PRO A 47 16.74 -20.03 7.63
C PRO A 47 15.29 -20.22 8.09
N PHE A 48 14.99 -20.05 9.38
CA PHE A 48 13.63 -20.13 9.91
C PHE A 48 12.73 -19.01 9.35
N VAL A 49 13.22 -17.77 9.34
CA VAL A 49 12.49 -16.63 8.75
C VAL A 49 12.29 -16.82 7.25
N ILE A 50 13.34 -17.23 6.52
CA ILE A 50 13.25 -17.49 5.08
C ILE A 50 12.23 -18.60 4.78
N PHE A 51 12.14 -19.63 5.62
CA PHE A 51 11.17 -20.71 5.46
C PHE A 51 9.72 -20.22 5.61
N ILE A 52 9.42 -19.38 6.60
CA ILE A 52 8.09 -18.78 6.77
C ILE A 52 7.74 -17.92 5.55
N MET A 53 8.67 -17.10 5.08
CA MET A 53 8.47 -16.26 3.91
C MET A 53 8.23 -17.07 2.64
N ARG A 54 8.91 -18.22 2.51
CA ARG A 54 8.70 -19.17 1.41
C ARG A 54 7.33 -19.83 1.48
N MET A 55 6.84 -20.19 2.67
CA MET A 55 5.48 -20.70 2.83
C MET A 55 4.42 -19.68 2.43
N MET A 56 4.62 -18.40 2.77
CA MET A 56 3.72 -17.32 2.35
C MET A 56 3.77 -17.11 0.83
N ALA A 57 4.97 -17.03 0.25
CA ALA A 57 5.18 -16.82 -1.19
C ALA A 57 4.61 -17.96 -2.04
N ARG A 58 4.57 -19.19 -1.51
CA ARG A 58 4.00 -20.36 -2.20
C ARG A 58 2.48 -20.24 -2.40
N ARG A 59 1.77 -19.52 -1.54
CA ARG A 59 0.32 -19.33 -1.67
C ARG A 59 -0.04 -18.19 -2.61
N ASP A 60 0.69 -17.07 -2.53
CA ASP A 60 0.45 -15.91 -3.38
C ASP A 60 1.76 -15.21 -3.70
N GLU A 61 2.11 -15.21 -4.99
CA GLU A 61 3.36 -14.61 -5.47
C GLU A 61 3.37 -13.08 -5.29
N MET A 62 2.18 -12.45 -5.26
CA MET A 62 2.01 -11.01 -5.09
C MET A 62 1.65 -10.56 -3.66
N ILE A 63 1.58 -11.46 -2.68
CA ILE A 63 1.13 -11.16 -1.31
C ILE A 63 1.94 -10.01 -0.70
N PHE A 64 3.26 -10.00 -0.89
CA PHE A 64 4.15 -8.98 -0.33
C PHE A 64 3.91 -7.59 -0.93
N ARG A 65 3.50 -7.53 -2.20
CA ARG A 65 3.17 -6.26 -2.86
C ARG A 65 1.85 -5.70 -2.32
N LEU A 66 0.86 -6.56 -2.07
CA LEU A 66 -0.39 -6.16 -1.41
C LEU A 66 -0.18 -5.77 0.06
N LEU A 67 0.66 -6.50 0.80
CA LEU A 67 1.00 -6.18 2.18
C LEU A 67 1.70 -4.82 2.26
N GLY A 68 2.70 -4.58 1.41
CA GLY A 68 3.39 -3.30 1.33
C GLY A 68 2.45 -2.15 0.97
N LEU A 69 1.56 -2.34 0.00
CA LEU A 69 0.55 -1.35 -0.39
C LEU A 69 -0.42 -1.06 0.76
N SER A 70 -0.87 -2.10 1.47
CA SER A 70 -1.75 -1.97 2.63
C SER A 70 -1.09 -1.19 3.76
N TRP A 71 0.20 -1.45 4.01
CA TRP A 71 1.00 -0.68 4.97
C TRP A 71 1.17 0.79 4.56
N GLN A 72 1.47 1.06 3.29
CA GLN A 72 1.56 2.43 2.78
C GLN A 72 0.26 3.20 2.97
N PHE A 73 -0.90 2.57 2.68
CA PHE A 73 -2.20 3.19 2.90
C PHE A 73 -2.47 3.44 4.38
N ARG A 74 -2.14 2.50 5.27
CA ARG A 74 -2.29 2.69 6.73
C ARG A 74 -1.44 3.85 7.25
N LEU A 75 -0.22 4.01 6.76
CA LEU A 75 0.68 5.10 7.19
C LEU A 75 0.28 6.46 6.61
N LYS A 76 -0.25 6.49 5.38
CA LYS A 76 -0.59 7.73 4.66
C LYS A 76 -2.01 8.23 4.96
N ALA A 77 -2.95 7.33 5.24
CA ALA A 77 -4.32 7.67 5.57
C ALA A 77 -4.42 8.17 7.02
N ARG A 78 -4.13 9.47 7.22
CA ARG A 78 -4.42 10.15 8.51
C ARG A 78 -5.89 10.54 8.66
N ASN A 79 -6.67 10.40 7.58
CA ASN A 79 -8.09 10.75 7.49
C ASN A 79 -9.05 9.74 8.16
N VAL A 80 -8.51 8.65 8.72
CA VAL A 80 -9.27 7.56 9.34
C VAL A 80 -10.08 8.04 10.55
N ARG A 81 -9.58 9.04 11.28
CA ARG A 81 -10.28 9.63 12.44
C ARG A 81 -11.48 10.49 12.03
N GLU A 82 -11.47 11.05 10.82
CA GLU A 82 -12.53 11.93 10.32
C GLU A 82 -13.65 11.15 9.59
N HIS A 83 -13.44 9.87 9.28
CA HIS A 83 -14.38 9.02 8.53
C HIS A 83 -14.67 7.68 9.21
N GLU A 84 -14.88 7.69 10.53
CA GLU A 84 -15.34 6.51 11.29
C GLU A 84 -14.53 5.23 11.04
N GLY A 85 -13.21 5.35 10.89
CA GLY A 85 -12.35 4.19 10.65
C GLY A 85 -12.14 3.84 9.16
N MET A 86 -12.80 4.52 8.23
CA MET A 86 -12.65 4.27 6.80
C MET A 86 -11.53 5.10 6.16
N ILE A 87 -10.72 4.44 5.34
CA ILE A 87 -9.68 5.08 4.54
C ILE A 87 -10.32 5.59 3.23
N VAL A 88 -10.62 6.90 3.18
CA VAL A 88 -11.25 7.55 2.02
C VAL A 88 -10.26 8.51 1.35
N PHE A 89 -9.97 8.29 0.06
CA PHE A 89 -9.10 9.15 -0.76
C PHE A 89 -9.85 9.96 -1.82
N SER A 90 -11.14 9.68 -2.02
CA SER A 90 -11.94 10.39 -3.02
C SER A 90 -12.54 11.66 -2.40
N PRO A 91 -12.37 12.84 -3.03
CA PRO A 91 -13.08 14.05 -2.63
C PRO A 91 -14.55 14.05 -3.11
N HIS A 92 -15.03 12.96 -3.73
CA HIS A 92 -16.41 12.86 -4.17
C HIS A 92 -17.34 12.68 -2.97
N VAL A 93 -17.82 13.81 -2.46
CA VAL A 93 -19.16 13.91 -1.87
C VAL A 93 -20.10 13.44 -2.96
N HIS A 94 -20.57 12.20 -2.85
CA HIS A 94 -21.55 11.47 -3.65
C HIS A 94 -21.98 12.24 -4.91
N ARG A 95 -21.52 11.77 -6.08
CA ARG A 95 -21.94 12.28 -7.38
C ARG A 95 -23.47 12.20 -7.48
N LEU A 96 -24.16 13.27 -7.09
CA LEU A 96 -25.53 13.53 -7.52
C LEU A 96 -25.45 13.56 -9.04
N TYR A 97 -26.14 12.65 -9.72
CA TYR A 97 -26.21 12.62 -11.16
C TYR A 97 -26.73 13.98 -11.64
N GLN A 98 -25.83 14.83 -12.16
CA GLN A 98 -26.13 16.16 -12.65
C GLN A 98 -26.25 16.09 -14.17
N ALA A 99 -27.46 16.32 -14.68
CA ALA A 99 -27.68 16.43 -16.12
C ALA A 99 -26.78 17.55 -16.70
N PRO A 100 -26.11 17.31 -17.85
CA PRO A 100 -25.22 18.30 -18.44
C PRO A 100 -26.00 19.57 -18.81
N GLY A 101 -25.60 20.73 -18.26
CA GLY A 101 -26.16 22.05 -18.57
C GLY A 101 -26.74 22.85 -17.40
N LYS A 102 -26.86 22.28 -16.19
CA LYS A 102 -27.43 23.00 -15.03
C LYS A 102 -26.35 23.79 -14.26
N LYS A 103 -26.51 25.11 -14.10
CA LYS A 103 -25.60 25.95 -13.29
C LYS A 103 -25.59 25.47 -11.84
N ARG A 104 -24.38 25.28 -11.27
CA ARG A 104 -24.18 24.75 -9.92
C ARG A 104 -24.54 25.81 -8.86
N ASN A 105 -25.52 25.53 -8.01
CA ASN A 105 -25.71 26.29 -6.77
C ASN A 105 -25.02 25.52 -5.64
N LEU A 106 -23.74 25.84 -5.41
CA LEU A 106 -22.90 25.23 -4.38
C LEU A 106 -23.25 25.86 -3.02
N LYS A 107 -24.33 25.41 -2.38
CA LYS A 107 -24.63 25.79 -0.98
C LYS A 107 -24.13 24.68 -0.05
N GLY A 108 -23.05 24.97 0.68
CA GLY A 108 -22.44 24.09 1.68
C GLY A 108 -20.90 24.10 1.63
N PRO A 109 -20.22 23.57 2.67
CA PRO A 109 -18.78 23.37 2.64
C PRO A 109 -18.44 22.29 1.60
N PHE A 110 -17.71 22.66 0.55
CA PHE A 110 -17.29 21.74 -0.50
C PHE A 110 -15.77 21.67 -0.53
N VAL A 111 -15.21 20.47 -0.67
CA VAL A 111 -13.76 20.25 -0.68
C VAL A 111 -13.33 20.10 -2.14
N ILE A 112 -12.91 21.21 -2.75
CA ILE A 112 -12.19 21.19 -4.02
C ILE A 112 -10.71 21.10 -3.65
N THR A 113 -10.07 19.98 -3.99
CA THR A 113 -8.61 19.85 -3.86
C THR A 113 -8.12 19.98 -2.41
N GLY A 114 -8.70 19.22 -1.49
CA GLY A 114 -8.18 19.10 -0.12
C GLY A 114 -8.18 20.39 0.72
N LYS A 115 -8.82 21.47 0.26
CA LYS A 115 -9.14 22.65 1.07
C LYS A 115 -10.64 22.77 1.23
N LEU A 116 -11.08 22.91 2.48
CA LEU A 116 -12.46 23.17 2.85
C LEU A 116 -12.79 24.63 2.50
N THR A 117 -13.40 24.86 1.33
CA THR A 117 -13.87 26.19 0.96
C THR A 117 -15.36 26.30 1.27
N ARG A 118 -15.70 27.19 2.20
CA ARG A 118 -17.08 27.58 2.52
C ARG A 118 -17.58 28.49 1.40
N GLY A 119 -18.56 28.05 0.62
CA GLY A 119 -19.29 28.93 -0.28
C GLY A 119 -20.04 30.00 0.52
N LYS A 120 -19.83 31.28 0.22
CA LYS A 120 -20.61 32.38 0.78
C LYS A 120 -22.04 32.35 0.18
N ALA A 121 -22.99 32.72 1.03
CA ALA A 121 -24.45 32.61 0.84
C ALA A 121 -24.98 33.33 -0.40
#